data_AF-E3FUX7-F1
#
_entry.id   AF-E3FUX7-F1
#
_cell.length_a   1.000
_cell.length_b   1.000
_cell.length_c   1.000
_cell.angle_alpha   90.00
_cell.angle_beta   90.00
_cell.angle_gamma   90.00
#
_symmetry.space_group_name_H-M   'P 1'
#
loop_
_entity.id
_entity.type
_entity.pdbx_description
1 polymer ?
#
loop_
_entity_poly.entity_id
_entity_poly.type
_entity_poly.pdbx_seq_one_letter_code
_entity_poly.pdbx_strand_id
1 'polypeptide(L)'
;MTEEVWAKLEPLLPPRSEHPLGCHNPRVPDRKAMEAILLVLRTGMQWQALKATGICHPSSAYRRFREWTEAGVFREFWRLGFVAYEQRCPTEAPSARVRETRSTDAQDENVTSVLTSPKPHTWITPQVGHFLPYG
;
A
#
# COMPACT_ATOMS: atom_id res chain seq x y z
N MET A 1 -17.15 -8.51 -10.19
CA MET A 1 -16.15 -7.88 -11.09
C MET A 1 -16.56 -8.17 -12.53
N THR A 2 -16.41 -7.21 -13.48
CA THR A 2 -16.80 -7.47 -14.88
C THR A 2 -15.78 -8.36 -15.58
N GLU A 3 -16.19 -9.03 -16.67
CA GLU A 3 -15.32 -9.92 -17.44
C GLU A 3 -14.13 -9.17 -18.04
N GLU A 4 -14.32 -7.93 -18.49
CA GLU A 4 -13.27 -7.13 -19.14
C GLU A 4 -12.16 -6.76 -18.15
N VAL A 5 -12.51 -6.51 -16.89
CA VAL A 5 -11.53 -6.24 -15.83
C VAL A 5 -10.80 -7.53 -15.48
N TRP A 6 -11.54 -8.64 -15.36
CA TRP A 6 -10.94 -9.94 -15.05
C TRP A 6 -9.95 -10.37 -16.14
N ALA A 7 -10.30 -10.24 -17.42
CA ALA A 7 -9.44 -10.62 -18.54
C ALA A 7 -8.10 -9.87 -18.56
N LYS A 8 -8.06 -8.64 -18.03
CA LYS A 8 -6.81 -7.86 -17.88
C LYS A 8 -6.00 -8.25 -16.65
N LEU A 9 -6.67 -8.72 -15.61
CA LEU A 9 -6.08 -9.02 -14.31
C LEU A 9 -5.55 -10.46 -14.23
N GLU A 10 -6.28 -11.43 -14.79
CA GLU A 10 -5.91 -12.84 -14.85
C GLU A 10 -4.47 -13.09 -15.33
N PRO A 11 -3.98 -12.47 -16.44
CA PRO A 11 -2.60 -12.70 -16.90
C PRO A 11 -1.52 -12.12 -15.98
N LEU A 12 -1.88 -11.24 -15.04
CA LEU A 12 -0.93 -10.69 -14.06
C LEU A 12 -0.71 -11.65 -12.88
N LEU A 13 -1.58 -12.65 -12.72
CA LEU A 13 -1.50 -13.56 -11.59
C LEU A 13 -0.27 -14.45 -11.70
N PRO A 14 0.46 -14.69 -10.59
CA PRO A 14 1.57 -15.62 -10.60
C PRO A 14 1.09 -17.02 -11.00
N PRO A 15 1.93 -17.82 -11.67
CA PRO A 15 1.59 -19.17 -12.07
C PRO A 15 1.19 -19.99 -10.85
N ARG A 16 0.16 -20.83 -11.02
CA ARG A 16 -0.27 -21.74 -9.97
C ARG A 16 0.87 -22.72 -9.68
N SER A 17 1.25 -22.87 -8.42
CA SER A 17 2.14 -23.96 -8.03
C SER A 17 1.41 -25.29 -8.22
N GLU A 18 1.87 -26.08 -9.19
CA GLU A 18 1.43 -27.46 -9.37
C GLU A 18 2.03 -28.31 -8.25
N HIS A 19 1.18 -28.85 -7.37
CA HIS A 19 1.67 -29.73 -6.32
C HIS A 19 1.60 -31.19 -6.80
N PRO A 20 2.73 -31.93 -6.81
CA PRO A 20 2.86 -33.20 -7.52
C PRO A 20 2.00 -34.36 -6.99
N LEU A 21 1.32 -34.21 -5.85
CA LEU A 21 0.60 -35.31 -5.20
C LEU A 21 -0.93 -35.28 -5.39
N GLY A 22 -1.50 -34.25 -6.04
CA GLY A 22 -2.93 -34.20 -6.45
C GLY A 22 -3.98 -34.38 -5.34
N CYS A 23 -3.57 -34.59 -4.08
CA CYS A 23 -4.41 -35.05 -2.98
C CYS A 23 -4.69 -33.89 -2.01
N HIS A 24 -5.21 -32.77 -2.53
CA HIS A 24 -5.62 -31.64 -1.71
C HIS A 24 -6.95 -31.08 -2.18
N ASN A 25 -7.73 -30.54 -1.24
CA ASN A 25 -8.97 -29.82 -1.48
C ASN A 25 -8.79 -28.80 -2.63
N PRO A 26 -9.71 -28.75 -3.62
CA PRO A 26 -9.63 -27.82 -4.75
C PRO A 26 -9.32 -26.40 -4.27
N ARG A 27 -8.29 -25.80 -4.88
CA ARG A 27 -7.91 -24.41 -4.57
C ARG A 27 -9.09 -23.49 -4.91
N VAL A 28 -9.38 -22.52 -4.04
CA VAL A 28 -10.39 -21.49 -4.32
C VAL A 28 -10.10 -20.87 -5.69
N PRO A 29 -11.10 -20.76 -6.59
CA PRO A 29 -10.92 -20.12 -7.90
C PRO A 29 -10.29 -18.73 -7.76
N ASP A 30 -9.30 -18.41 -8.60
CA ASP A 30 -8.57 -17.13 -8.49
C ASP A 30 -9.50 -15.93 -8.55
N ARG A 31 -10.52 -15.99 -9.41
CA ARG A 31 -11.56 -14.96 -9.51
C ARG A 31 -12.27 -14.71 -8.19
N LYS A 32 -12.72 -15.77 -7.51
CA LYS A 32 -13.40 -15.66 -6.20
C LYS A 32 -12.47 -15.08 -5.14
N ALA A 33 -11.20 -15.48 -5.15
CA ALA A 33 -10.22 -14.92 -4.24
C ALA A 33 -9.99 -13.43 -4.50
N MET A 34 -9.88 -13.02 -5.77
CA MET A 34 -9.74 -11.61 -6.14
C MET A 34 -10.97 -10.78 -5.74
N GLU A 35 -12.18 -11.28 -6.00
CA GLU A 35 -13.42 -10.60 -5.58
C GLU A 35 -13.50 -10.42 -4.06
N ALA A 36 -13.15 -11.45 -3.31
CA ALA A 36 -13.09 -11.38 -1.85
C ALA A 36 -12.06 -10.35 -1.36
N ILE A 37 -10.86 -10.34 -1.94
CA ILE A 37 -9.80 -9.38 -1.59
C ILE A 37 -10.26 -7.96 -1.89
N LEU A 38 -10.78 -7.70 -3.09
CA LEU A 38 -11.26 -6.37 -3.49
C LEU A 38 -12.40 -5.89 -2.60
N LEU A 39 -13.30 -6.79 -2.17
CA LEU A 39 -14.36 -6.45 -1.23
C LEU A 39 -13.79 -5.99 0.12
N VAL A 40 -12.82 -6.74 0.67
CA VAL A 40 -12.15 -6.38 1.92
C VAL A 40 -11.45 -5.03 1.79
N LEU A 41 -10.67 -4.84 0.72
CA LEU A 41 -9.91 -3.60 0.49
C LEU A 41 -10.82 -2.38 0.26
N ARG A 42 -11.96 -2.56 -0.42
CA ARG A 42 -12.91 -1.47 -0.71
C ARG A 42 -13.72 -1.04 0.50
N THR A 43 -14.10 -1.99 1.35
CA THR A 43 -14.96 -1.72 2.51
C THR A 43 -14.17 -1.48 3.80
N GLY A 44 -12.90 -1.89 3.85
CA GLY A 44 -12.10 -1.87 5.07
C GLY A 44 -12.56 -2.87 6.14
N MET A 45 -13.44 -3.81 5.79
CA MET A 45 -13.94 -4.80 6.74
C MET A 45 -12.82 -5.73 7.24
N GLN A 46 -12.99 -6.28 8.44
CA GLN A 46 -12.07 -7.29 8.95
C GLN A 46 -12.07 -8.53 8.05
N TRP A 47 -10.90 -9.16 7.86
CA TRP A 47 -10.78 -10.39 7.08
C TRP A 47 -11.73 -11.50 7.56
N GLN A 48 -11.95 -11.63 8.88
CA GLN A 48 -12.88 -12.63 9.42
C GLN A 48 -14.34 -12.37 9.06
N ALA A 49 -14.73 -11.10 8.85
CA ALA A 49 -16.08 -10.73 8.41
C ALA A 49 -16.39 -11.26 7.00
N LEU A 50 -15.37 -11.58 6.19
CA LEU A 50 -15.54 -12.21 4.89
C LEU A 50 -16.31 -13.54 4.97
N LYS A 51 -16.28 -14.26 6.11
CA LYS A 51 -17.05 -15.50 6.29
C LYS A 51 -18.54 -15.30 6.01
N ALA A 52 -19.10 -14.16 6.38
CA ALA A 52 -20.52 -13.85 6.17
C ALA A 52 -20.89 -13.70 4.68
N THR A 53 -19.92 -13.47 3.80
CA THR A 53 -20.15 -13.25 2.37
C THR A 53 -20.27 -14.55 1.56
N GLY A 54 -19.76 -15.67 2.09
CA GLY A 54 -19.74 -16.95 1.39
C GLY A 54 -18.82 -17.03 0.16
N ILE A 55 -18.06 -15.97 -0.18
CA ILE A 55 -17.23 -15.93 -1.40
C ILE A 55 -16.06 -16.92 -1.30
N CYS A 56 -15.27 -16.81 -0.23
CA CYS A 56 -14.20 -17.74 0.12
C CYS A 56 -13.80 -17.61 1.59
N HIS A 57 -13.04 -18.59 2.09
CA HIS A 57 -12.55 -18.56 3.47
C HIS A 57 -11.51 -17.42 3.69
N PRO A 58 -11.59 -16.67 4.80
CA PRO A 58 -10.68 -15.54 5.11
C PRO A 58 -9.19 -15.87 4.94
N SER A 59 -8.77 -17.02 5.47
CA SER A 59 -7.37 -17.44 5.40
C SER A 59 -6.90 -17.67 3.97
N SER A 60 -7.80 -18.13 3.08
CA SER A 60 -7.48 -18.34 1.66
C SER A 60 -7.33 -17.01 0.94
N ALA A 61 -8.23 -16.05 1.21
CA ALA A 61 -8.14 -14.69 0.66
C ALA A 61 -6.86 -13.99 1.12
N TYR A 62 -6.54 -14.07 2.42
CA TYR A 62 -5.36 -13.40 2.98
C TYR A 62 -4.05 -13.99 2.45
N ARG A 63 -3.93 -15.32 2.36
CA ARG A 63 -2.75 -15.96 1.74
C ARG A 63 -2.54 -15.49 0.30
N ARG A 64 -3.61 -15.45 -0.49
CA ARG A 64 -3.57 -14.95 -1.87
C ARG A 64 -3.21 -13.48 -1.93
N PHE A 65 -3.76 -12.66 -1.05
CA PHE A 65 -3.43 -11.25 -0.97
C PHE A 65 -1.92 -11.05 -0.73
N ARG A 66 -1.32 -11.80 0.20
CA ARG A 66 0.12 -11.77 0.46
C ARG A 66 0.94 -12.19 -0.76
N GLU A 67 0.63 -13.37 -1.32
CA GLU A 67 1.29 -13.92 -2.51
C GLU A 67 1.26 -12.93 -3.70
N TRP A 68 0.10 -12.35 -3.97
CA TRP A 68 -0.09 -11.41 -5.07
C TRP A 68 0.48 -10.02 -4.82
N THR A 69 0.54 -9.60 -3.55
CA THR A 69 1.22 -8.35 -3.18
C THR A 69 2.72 -8.47 -3.36
N GLU A 70 3.30 -9.59 -2.94
CA GLU A 70 4.72 -9.90 -3.11
C GLU A 70 5.10 -10.06 -4.59
N ALA A 71 4.22 -10.66 -5.39
CA ALA A 71 4.36 -10.73 -6.86
C ALA A 71 4.08 -9.41 -7.59
N GLY A 72 3.64 -8.35 -6.90
CA GLY A 72 3.39 -7.04 -7.50
C GLY A 72 2.11 -6.92 -8.33
N VAL A 73 1.20 -7.90 -8.26
CA VAL A 73 -0.05 -7.96 -9.05
C VAL A 73 -0.85 -6.66 -8.91
N PHE A 74 -1.05 -6.20 -7.67
CA PHE A 74 -1.83 -4.99 -7.41
C PHE A 74 -1.16 -3.73 -7.97
N ARG A 75 0.17 -3.64 -7.89
CA ARG A 75 0.92 -2.51 -8.44
C ARG A 75 0.72 -2.42 -9.95
N GLU A 76 0.84 -3.55 -10.63
CA GLU A 76 0.67 -3.60 -12.09
C GLU A 76 -0.78 -3.36 -12.50
N PHE A 77 -1.74 -3.88 -11.74
CA PHE A 77 -3.15 -3.59 -11.94
C PHE A 77 -3.47 -2.11 -11.79
N TRP A 78 -2.93 -1.43 -10.78
CA TRP A 78 -3.06 0.02 -10.60
C TRP A 78 -2.44 0.81 -11.76
N ARG A 79 -1.27 0.41 -12.24
CA ARG A 79 -0.61 1.02 -13.40
C ARG A 79 -1.49 0.95 -14.66
N LEU A 80 -2.04 -0.23 -14.96
CA LEU A 80 -2.93 -0.43 -16.11
C LEU A 80 -4.26 0.34 -15.96
N GLY A 81 -4.82 0.37 -14.75
CA GLY A 81 -6.04 1.12 -14.45
C GLY A 81 -5.85 2.63 -14.61
N PHE A 82 -4.71 3.17 -14.16
CA PHE A 82 -4.38 4.58 -14.27
C PHE A 82 -4.28 5.04 -15.73
N VAL A 83 -3.55 4.30 -16.58
CA VAL A 83 -3.43 4.60 -18.02
C VAL A 83 -4.81 4.61 -18.70
N ALA A 84 -5.68 3.64 -18.37
CA ALA A 84 -7.03 3.59 -18.95
C ALA A 84 -7.95 4.72 -18.44
N TYR A 85 -7.72 5.24 -17.23
CA TYR A 85 -8.46 6.36 -16.68
C TYR A 85 -8.03 7.70 -17.30
N GLU A 86 -6.72 7.93 -17.43
CA GLU A 86 -6.17 9.13 -18.07
C GLU A 86 -6.64 9.28 -19.53
N GLN A 87 -6.78 8.17 -20.26
CA GLN A 87 -7.31 8.20 -21.64
C GLN A 87 -8.79 8.59 -21.73
N ARG A 88 -9.55 8.42 -20.64
CA ARG A 88 -10.99 8.73 -20.60
C ARG A 88 -11.26 10.15 -20.11
N CYS A 89 -10.31 10.75 -19.40
CA CYS A 89 -10.27 12.18 -19.09
C CYS A 89 -9.22 12.86 -19.96
N PRO A 90 -9.55 13.37 -21.16
CA PRO A 90 -8.66 14.27 -21.86
C PRO A 90 -8.55 15.56 -21.04
N THR A 91 -7.61 15.60 -20.10
CA THR A 91 -7.01 16.79 -19.49
C THR A 91 -7.96 17.99 -19.38
N GLU A 92 -8.65 18.13 -18.25
CA GLU A 92 -8.70 19.47 -17.68
C GLU A 92 -7.24 19.86 -17.37
N ALA A 93 -6.78 20.91 -18.05
CA ALA A 93 -5.40 21.32 -18.27
C ALA A 93 -4.42 21.17 -17.08
N PRO A 94 -3.11 20.97 -17.35
CA PRO A 94 -2.09 20.87 -16.31
C PRO A 94 -2.01 22.15 -15.49
N SER A 95 -2.40 22.07 -14.21
CA SER A 95 -2.15 23.10 -13.20
C SER A 95 -0.65 23.30 -12.90
N ALA A 96 0.23 22.53 -13.53
CA ALA A 96 1.67 22.72 -13.53
C ALA A 96 2.12 23.79 -14.53
N ARG A 97 1.64 25.03 -14.37
CA ARG A 97 2.50 26.20 -14.62
C ARG A 97 3.09 26.61 -13.28
N VAL A 98 3.93 25.75 -12.71
CA VAL A 98 4.92 26.21 -11.73
C VAL A 98 5.94 26.98 -12.55
N ARG A 99 5.79 28.32 -12.58
CA ARG A 99 6.75 29.20 -13.21
C ARG A 99 8.08 29.02 -12.50
N GLU A 100 9.04 28.47 -13.22
CA GLU A 100 10.45 28.58 -12.91
C GLU A 100 10.84 30.06 -13.09
N THR A 101 10.75 30.86 -12.03
CA THR A 101 11.34 32.20 -12.02
C THR A 101 12.77 32.09 -11.53
N ARG A 102 13.67 31.84 -12.47
CA ARG A 102 15.08 32.17 -12.32
C ARG A 102 15.23 33.67 -12.59
N SER A 103 15.38 34.46 -11.54
CA SER A 103 15.91 35.85 -11.51
C SER A 103 16.49 36.00 -10.11
N THR A 104 17.80 35.91 -9.89
CA THR A 104 18.85 36.93 -10.12
C THR A 104 18.44 38.33 -9.71
N ASP A 105 19.28 38.89 -8.82
CA ASP A 105 19.29 40.20 -8.18
C ASP A 105 18.26 40.44 -7.07
N ALA A 106 18.53 41.14 -5.98
CA ALA A 106 19.70 41.47 -5.16
C ALA A 106 19.09 42.32 -4.03
N GLN A 107 19.56 42.13 -2.80
CA GLN A 107 19.56 43.11 -1.70
C GLN A 107 18.25 43.86 -1.38
N ASP A 108 17.66 43.58 -0.22
CA ASP A 108 17.51 44.69 0.72
C ASP A 108 17.62 44.19 2.17
N GLU A 109 18.27 45.04 2.92
CA GLU A 109 18.86 44.81 4.22
C GLU A 109 17.82 44.99 5.35
N ASN A 110 18.20 44.53 6.54
CA ASN A 110 17.86 45.15 7.83
C ASN A 110 16.50 44.79 8.49
N VAL A 111 16.50 43.76 9.34
CA VAL A 111 16.22 43.95 10.78
C VAL A 111 17.07 42.96 11.60
N THR A 112 18.18 43.47 12.13
CA THR A 112 18.63 43.32 13.53
C THR A 112 18.27 42.05 14.30
N SER A 113 19.29 41.21 14.48
CA SER A 113 19.76 40.70 15.78
C SER A 113 18.71 40.20 16.78
N VAL A 114 18.55 38.87 16.87
CA VAL A 114 18.53 38.17 18.16
C VAL A 114 18.81 36.67 17.97
N LEU A 115 19.69 36.15 18.84
CA LEU A 115 19.96 34.73 19.14
C LEU A 115 21.07 34.01 18.33
N THR A 116 22.29 34.45 18.59
CA THR A 116 23.50 33.63 18.61
C THR A 116 23.35 32.42 19.55
N SER A 117 23.32 31.20 18.98
CA SER A 117 23.91 29.89 19.42
C SER A 117 23.78 29.38 20.87
N PRO A 118 24.14 28.11 21.19
CA PRO A 118 24.05 26.84 20.46
C PRO A 118 23.35 25.73 21.30
N LYS A 119 22.92 24.63 20.67
CA LYS A 119 22.59 23.38 21.39
C LYS A 119 23.87 22.67 21.82
N PRO A 120 23.87 22.01 22.99
CA PRO A 120 24.39 20.65 23.03
C PRO A 120 23.42 19.63 23.66
N HIS A 121 23.27 18.51 22.96
CA HIS A 121 22.75 17.24 23.48
C HIS A 121 23.60 16.73 24.64
N THR A 122 23.00 16.43 25.80
CA THR A 122 23.38 15.26 26.62
C THR A 122 22.32 15.03 27.70
N TRP A 123 21.54 13.95 27.60
CA TRP A 123 20.89 13.36 28.76
C TRP A 123 21.72 12.15 29.17
N ILE A 124 22.53 12.34 30.21
CA ILE A 124 23.23 11.29 30.93
C ILE A 124 22.22 10.69 31.91
N THR A 125 21.83 9.43 31.69
CA THR A 125 21.17 8.59 32.68
C THR A 125 22.23 7.97 33.61
N PRO A 126 22.07 8.05 34.95
CA PRO A 126 22.72 7.11 35.86
C PRO A 126 21.81 5.90 36.09
N GLN A 127 22.38 4.74 35.82
CA GLN A 127 21.89 3.41 36.22
C GLN A 127 22.18 3.17 37.72
N VAL A 128 21.63 2.06 38.26
CA VAL A 128 21.81 1.44 39.59
C VAL A 128 21.21 2.21 40.78
N GLY A 129 20.41 1.63 41.67
CA GLY A 129 20.01 0.24 41.91
C GLY A 129 19.52 0.18 43.36
N HIS A 130 18.29 -0.25 43.61
CA HIS A 130 17.88 -0.63 44.96
C HIS A 130 16.98 -1.86 44.90
N PHE A 131 17.64 -2.97 45.21
CA PHE A 131 17.11 -4.26 45.59
C PHE A 131 16.46 -4.13 46.97
N LEU A 132 15.31 -4.77 47.21
CA LEU A 132 15.02 -5.66 48.35
C LEU A 132 13.49 -5.96 48.50
N PRO A 133 13.11 -7.04 49.22
CA PRO A 133 12.15 -8.03 48.73
C PRO A 133 10.90 -8.16 49.61
N TYR A 134 9.86 -8.79 49.07
CA TYR A 134 8.80 -9.47 49.83
C TYR A 134 8.51 -10.77 49.07
N GLY A 135 8.46 -11.96 49.67
CA GLY A 135 7.96 -12.26 51.02
C GLY A 135 6.62 -12.94 50.84
#